data_AF-Q8DXY5-F1
#
_entry.id   AF-Q8DXY5-F1
#
_cell.length_a   1.000
_cell.length_b   1.000
_cell.length_c   1.000
_cell.angle_alpha   90.00
_cell.angle_beta   90.00
_cell.angle_gamma   90.00
#
_symmetry.space_group_name_H-M   'P 1'
#
loop_
_entity.id
_entity.type
_entity.pdbx_description
1 polymer ?
#
loop_
_entity_poly.entity_id
_entity_poly.type
_entity_poly.pdbx_seq_one_letter_code
_entity_poly.pdbx_strand_id
1 'polypeptide(L)'
;MTLQDLTKKNQEFVHIATNQLLADGKSDAEIKAILEEHLPEIIDNQKKGITARSLLGAPTTWAASFTERPEDKARVSVQKNTNPWLMWLDTSLLFLGLVTALNGLMLLFGQSNVNTGLISILTLGFGGGAAMYVTYYYIYRHMGKPKSERPGWLKSFAVLALVMLVWFALFAVVPLLPATINPKLPEVVLFIIALASFGLRFYLQRKYNIQSSMAPVAPQQRR
;
A
#
# COMPACT_ATOMS: atom_id res chain seq x y z
N MET A 1 -8.63 -1.55 -39.36
CA MET A 1 -9.19 -2.82 -38.86
C MET A 1 -10.57 -2.52 -38.29
N THR A 2 -11.61 -3.29 -38.61
CA THR A 2 -13.00 -2.94 -38.26
C THR A 2 -13.50 -3.77 -37.08
N LEU A 3 -14.41 -3.20 -36.28
CA LEU A 3 -15.09 -3.86 -35.14
C LEU A 3 -15.84 -5.15 -35.52
N GLN A 4 -15.99 -5.43 -36.82
CA GLN A 4 -16.66 -6.61 -37.37
C GLN A 4 -15.83 -7.89 -37.18
N ASP A 5 -14.51 -7.77 -37.00
CA ASP A 5 -13.61 -8.91 -36.80
C ASP A 5 -13.65 -9.45 -35.36
N LEU A 6 -14.36 -8.80 -34.46
CA LEU A 6 -14.46 -9.18 -33.04
C LEU A 6 -15.59 -10.19 -32.80
N THR A 7 -15.36 -11.15 -31.92
CA THR A 7 -16.44 -11.97 -31.36
C THR A 7 -17.48 -11.11 -30.62
N LYS A 8 -18.73 -11.58 -30.51
CA LYS A 8 -19.80 -10.88 -29.76
C LYS A 8 -19.38 -10.45 -28.35
N LYS A 9 -18.62 -11.29 -27.64
CA LYS A 9 -18.13 -10.99 -26.28
C LYS A 9 -17.10 -9.84 -26.27
N ASN A 10 -16.26 -9.75 -27.31
CA ASN A 10 -15.28 -8.69 -27.42
C ASN A 10 -15.90 -7.39 -27.96
N GLN A 11 -16.93 -7.47 -28.80
CA GLN A 11 -17.73 -6.32 -29.22
C GLN A 11 -18.41 -5.66 -28.01
N GLU A 12 -19.01 -6.48 -27.13
CA GLU A 12 -19.63 -5.99 -25.88
C GLU A 12 -18.60 -5.31 -24.96
N PHE A 13 -17.40 -5.89 -24.84
CA PHE A 13 -16.30 -5.27 -24.08
C PHE A 13 -15.96 -3.88 -24.63
N VAL A 14 -15.76 -3.76 -25.94
CA VAL A 14 -15.40 -2.49 -26.59
C VAL A 14 -16.52 -1.46 -26.46
N HIS A 15 -17.78 -1.88 -26.58
CA HIS A 15 -18.93 -1.00 -26.41
C HIS A 15 -19.02 -0.44 -24.98
N ILE A 16 -18.91 -1.28 -23.95
CA ILE A 16 -18.92 -0.84 -22.55
C ILE A 16 -17.74 0.09 -22.26
N ALA A 17 -16.54 -0.25 -22.74
CA ALA A 17 -15.36 0.57 -22.53
C ALA A 17 -15.48 1.94 -23.24
N THR A 18 -16.02 1.97 -24.45
CA THR A 18 -16.26 3.21 -25.21
C THR A 18 -17.24 4.13 -24.47
N ASN A 19 -18.36 3.59 -23.99
CA ASN A 19 -19.33 4.37 -23.23
C ASN A 19 -18.74 4.91 -21.92
N GLN A 20 -17.88 4.15 -21.25
CA GLN A 20 -17.19 4.62 -20.06
C GLN A 20 -16.18 5.74 -20.39
N LEU A 21 -15.40 5.61 -21.47
CA LEU A 21 -14.47 6.66 -21.91
C LEU A 21 -15.19 7.96 -22.30
N LEU A 22 -16.35 7.86 -22.95
CA LEU A 22 -17.22 9.01 -23.24
C LEU A 22 -17.75 9.65 -21.97
N ALA A 23 -18.24 8.85 -21.01
CA ALA A 23 -18.70 9.34 -19.71
C ALA A 23 -17.58 10.02 -18.91
N ASP A 24 -16.34 9.55 -19.11
CA ASP A 24 -15.12 10.08 -18.52
C ASP A 24 -14.58 11.34 -19.24
N GLY A 25 -15.26 11.80 -20.31
CA GLY A 25 -14.96 13.05 -21.00
C GLY A 25 -13.92 12.96 -22.13
N LYS A 26 -13.60 11.75 -22.61
CA LYS A 26 -12.74 11.57 -23.78
C LYS A 26 -13.45 11.92 -25.08
N SER A 27 -12.70 12.53 -26.00
CA SER A 27 -13.17 12.79 -27.36
C SER A 27 -13.18 11.53 -28.22
N ASP A 28 -14.01 11.50 -29.26
CA ASP A 28 -14.07 10.38 -30.21
C ASP A 28 -12.69 10.07 -30.85
N ALA A 29 -11.87 11.10 -31.06
CA ALA A 29 -10.53 10.95 -31.60
C ALA A 29 -9.58 10.22 -30.63
N GLU A 30 -9.63 10.55 -29.33
CA GLU A 30 -8.84 9.86 -28.29
C GLU A 30 -9.29 8.41 -28.12
N ILE A 31 -10.61 8.18 -28.10
CA ILE A 31 -11.18 6.84 -27.99
C ILE A 31 -10.72 5.99 -29.18
N LYS A 32 -10.77 6.54 -30.39
CA LYS A 32 -10.32 5.84 -31.59
C LYS A 32 -8.84 5.46 -31.50
N ALA A 33 -7.98 6.37 -31.04
CA ALA A 33 -6.55 6.10 -30.88
C ALA A 33 -6.30 4.96 -29.86
N ILE A 34 -6.97 5.00 -28.70
CA ILE A 34 -6.89 3.95 -27.66
C ILE A 34 -7.32 2.60 -28.22
N LEU A 35 -8.44 2.56 -28.95
CA LEU A 35 -8.94 1.33 -29.55
C LEU A 35 -8.00 0.82 -30.65
N GLU A 36 -7.47 1.68 -31.52
CA GLU A 36 -6.53 1.28 -32.57
C GLU A 36 -5.25 0.66 -32.02
N GLU A 37 -4.77 1.12 -30.86
CA GLU A 37 -3.61 0.54 -30.17
C GLU A 37 -3.88 -0.88 -29.66
N HIS A 38 -5.06 -1.13 -29.08
CA HIS A 38 -5.34 -2.37 -28.35
C HIS A 38 -6.17 -3.40 -29.12
N LEU A 39 -6.90 -2.99 -30.17
CA LEU A 39 -7.70 -3.90 -31.00
C LEU A 39 -6.90 -5.04 -31.64
N PRO A 40 -5.68 -4.83 -32.19
CA PRO A 40 -4.89 -5.91 -32.76
C PRO A 40 -4.60 -7.03 -31.75
N GLU A 41 -4.27 -6.67 -30.51
CA GLU A 41 -3.99 -7.63 -29.45
C GLU A 41 -5.24 -8.44 -29.06
N ILE A 42 -6.40 -7.79 -29.00
CA ILE A 42 -7.69 -8.46 -28.74
C ILE A 42 -8.00 -9.44 -29.88
N ILE A 43 -7.77 -9.05 -31.14
CA ILE A 43 -8.03 -9.87 -32.31
C ILE A 43 -7.08 -11.08 -32.39
N ASP A 44 -5.84 -10.95 -31.96
CA ASP A 44 -4.91 -12.08 -31.96
C ASP A 44 -5.15 -13.06 -30.82
N ASN A 45 -5.58 -12.55 -29.65
CA ASN A 45 -5.89 -13.40 -28.50
C ASN A 45 -7.26 -14.08 -28.63
N GLN A 46 -8.23 -13.49 -29.33
CA GLN A 46 -9.52 -14.14 -29.55
C GLN A 46 -9.40 -15.40 -30.42
N LYS A 47 -8.44 -15.44 -31.37
CA LYS A 47 -8.14 -16.64 -32.18
C LYS A 47 -7.71 -17.83 -31.31
N LYS A 48 -7.19 -17.55 -30.10
CA LYS A 48 -6.77 -18.52 -29.09
C LYS A 48 -7.87 -18.83 -28.05
N GLY A 49 -9.08 -18.31 -28.25
CA GLY A 49 -10.21 -18.46 -27.32
C GLY A 49 -10.14 -17.54 -26.09
N ILE A 50 -9.19 -16.60 -26.03
CA ILE A 50 -9.04 -15.67 -24.91
C ILE A 50 -9.90 -14.42 -25.19
N THR A 51 -10.83 -14.12 -24.29
CA THR A 51 -11.70 -12.93 -24.42
C THR A 51 -10.97 -11.67 -23.96
N ALA A 52 -11.37 -10.51 -24.48
CA ALA A 52 -10.86 -9.20 -24.06
C ALA A 52 -10.99 -9.00 -22.54
N ARG A 53 -12.09 -9.48 -21.94
CA ARG A 53 -12.29 -9.43 -20.48
C ARG A 53 -11.28 -10.29 -19.71
N SER A 54 -10.89 -11.45 -20.24
CA SER A 54 -9.85 -12.27 -19.61
C SER A 54 -8.46 -11.69 -19.78
N LEU A 55 -8.22 -10.98 -20.88
CA LEU A 55 -6.93 -10.39 -21.22
C LEU A 55 -6.69 -9.06 -20.48
N LEU A 56 -7.70 -8.19 -20.47
CA LEU A 56 -7.61 -6.79 -20.04
C LEU A 56 -8.35 -6.50 -18.73
N GLY A 57 -9.09 -7.48 -18.20
CA GLY A 57 -9.92 -7.32 -17.00
C GLY A 57 -11.32 -6.77 -17.30
N ALA A 58 -11.97 -6.15 -16.32
CA ALA A 58 -13.31 -5.59 -16.53
C ALA A 58 -13.26 -4.36 -17.46
N PRO A 59 -14.21 -4.22 -18.41
CA PRO A 59 -14.19 -3.14 -19.41
C PRO A 59 -14.23 -1.74 -18.80
N THR A 60 -14.97 -1.55 -17.69
CA THR A 60 -15.02 -0.27 -16.97
C THR A 60 -13.71 0.06 -16.26
N THR A 61 -13.06 -0.93 -15.65
CA THR A 61 -11.73 -0.76 -15.02
C THR A 61 -10.66 -0.46 -16.07
N TRP A 62 -10.74 -1.12 -17.22
CA TRP A 62 -9.84 -0.90 -18.34
C TRP A 62 -10.03 0.51 -18.94
N ALA A 63 -11.26 0.93 -19.21
CA ALA A 63 -11.58 2.30 -19.65
C ALA A 63 -11.08 3.36 -18.65
N ALA A 64 -11.33 3.14 -17.35
CA ALA A 64 -10.88 4.04 -16.30
C ALA A 64 -9.35 4.19 -16.20
N SER A 65 -8.56 3.29 -16.81
CA SER A 65 -7.10 3.41 -16.84
C SER A 65 -6.60 4.48 -17.81
N PHE A 66 -7.43 4.91 -18.76
CA PHE A 66 -7.12 5.97 -19.73
C PHE A 66 -7.67 7.34 -19.32
N THR A 67 -8.41 7.39 -18.22
CA THR A 67 -9.00 8.62 -17.68
C THR A 67 -8.15 9.09 -16.51
N GLU A 68 -7.47 10.22 -16.67
CA GLU A 68 -6.84 10.92 -15.55
C GLU A 68 -7.94 11.57 -14.70
N ARG A 69 -8.27 10.99 -13.54
CA ARG A 69 -9.23 11.65 -12.65
C ARG A 69 -8.58 12.91 -12.05
N PRO A 70 -9.34 13.99 -11.78
CA PRO A 70 -8.81 15.15 -11.05
C PRO A 70 -8.16 14.78 -9.70
N GLU A 71 -8.66 13.73 -9.07
CA GLU A 71 -8.10 13.11 -7.87
C GLU A 71 -6.76 12.38 -8.11
N ASP A 72 -6.50 11.91 -9.32
CA ASP A 72 -5.18 11.42 -9.72
C ASP A 72 -4.21 12.58 -9.98
N LYS A 73 -4.66 13.72 -10.53
CA LYS A 73 -3.85 14.96 -10.57
C LYS A 73 -3.52 15.49 -9.18
N ALA A 74 -4.44 15.42 -8.22
CA ALA A 74 -4.18 15.77 -6.82
C ALA A 74 -3.21 14.78 -6.13
N ARG A 75 -3.23 13.49 -6.51
CA ARG A 75 -2.29 12.47 -6.02
C ARG A 75 -0.91 12.53 -6.67
N VAL A 76 -0.82 13.00 -7.92
CA VAL A 76 0.42 13.09 -8.71
C VAL A 76 1.12 14.44 -8.51
N SER A 77 0.41 15.53 -8.17
CA SER A 77 0.98 16.89 -8.11
C SER A 77 1.64 17.28 -6.78
N VAL A 78 1.43 16.56 -5.68
CA VAL A 78 2.20 16.79 -4.44
C VAL A 78 3.12 15.61 -4.22
N GLN A 79 4.37 15.74 -4.67
CA GLN A 79 5.43 14.77 -4.40
C GLN A 79 5.42 14.44 -2.90
N LYS A 80 5.10 13.18 -2.56
CA LYS A 80 5.04 12.77 -1.16
C LYS A 80 6.41 12.90 -0.53
N ASN A 81 6.45 13.36 0.70
CA ASN A 81 7.69 13.53 1.45
C ASN A 81 8.28 12.16 1.79
N THR A 82 9.45 11.87 1.23
CA THR A 82 10.17 10.60 1.37
C THR A 82 11.30 10.68 2.41
N ASN A 83 11.27 11.68 3.31
CA ASN A 83 12.24 11.78 4.40
C ASN A 83 12.18 10.49 5.28
N PRO A 84 13.29 9.76 5.41
CA PRO A 84 13.37 8.51 6.17
C PRO A 84 12.78 8.58 7.59
N TRP A 85 13.08 9.66 8.30
CA TRP A 85 12.66 9.84 9.69
C TRP A 85 11.16 10.05 9.80
N LEU A 86 10.57 10.78 8.85
CA LEU A 86 9.12 11.00 8.82
C LEU A 86 8.36 9.74 8.42
N MET A 87 8.89 8.96 7.46
CA MET A 87 8.29 7.69 7.05
C MET A 87 8.32 6.64 8.17
N TRP A 88 9.47 6.52 8.84
CA TRP A 88 9.64 5.67 10.01
C TRP A 88 8.67 6.09 11.12
N LEU A 89 8.68 7.37 11.50
CA LEU A 89 7.83 7.90 12.56
C LEU A 89 6.34 7.72 12.24
N ASP A 90 5.90 7.94 11.00
CA ASP A 90 4.50 7.73 10.59
C ASP A 90 4.01 6.31 10.90
N THR A 91 4.82 5.32 10.53
CA THR A 91 4.47 3.91 10.73
C THR A 91 4.66 3.49 12.19
N SER A 92 5.66 4.04 12.88
CA SER A 92 5.84 3.82 14.31
C SER A 92 4.66 4.31 15.13
N LEU A 93 4.15 5.51 14.84
CA LEU A 93 2.97 6.06 15.51
C LEU A 93 1.71 5.24 15.20
N LEU A 94 1.57 4.72 13.97
CA LEU A 94 0.48 3.83 13.62
C LEU A 94 0.50 2.55 14.47
N PHE A 95 1.65 1.88 14.54
CA PHE A 95 1.79 0.64 15.30
C PHE A 95 1.71 0.87 16.80
N LEU A 96 2.31 1.96 17.31
CA LEU A 96 2.20 2.35 18.71
C LEU A 96 0.73 2.58 19.10
N GLY A 97 0.00 3.33 18.27
CA GLY A 97 -1.42 3.60 18.47
C GLY A 97 -2.27 2.32 18.44
N LEU A 98 -2.04 1.45 17.46
CA LEU A 98 -2.77 0.18 17.33
C LEU A 98 -2.48 -0.77 18.49
N VAL A 99 -1.21 -0.97 18.85
CA VAL A 99 -0.80 -1.86 19.94
C VAL A 99 -1.39 -1.37 21.26
N THR A 100 -1.24 -0.09 21.59
CA THR A 100 -1.77 0.45 22.86
C THR A 100 -3.29 0.44 22.91
N ALA A 101 -3.99 0.74 21.81
CA ALA A 101 -5.44 0.63 21.74
C ALA A 101 -5.91 -0.82 21.97
N LEU A 102 -5.29 -1.79 21.28
CA LEU A 102 -5.63 -3.21 21.44
C LEU A 102 -5.34 -3.70 22.87
N ASN A 103 -4.20 -3.34 23.44
CA ASN A 103 -3.85 -3.71 24.81
C ASN A 103 -4.82 -3.08 25.83
N GLY A 104 -5.16 -1.80 25.67
CA GLY A 104 -6.16 -1.12 26.49
C GLY A 104 -7.53 -1.79 26.42
N LEU A 105 -7.98 -2.16 25.21
CA LEU A 105 -9.23 -2.90 25.01
C LEU A 105 -9.20 -4.27 25.72
N MET A 106 -8.11 -5.03 25.59
CA MET A 106 -7.97 -6.32 26.27
C MET A 106 -8.08 -6.19 27.80
N LEU A 107 -7.44 -5.16 28.38
CA LEU A 107 -7.55 -4.88 29.82
C LEU A 107 -8.97 -4.47 30.23
N LEU A 108 -9.67 -3.64 29.44
CA LEU A 108 -11.07 -3.28 29.70
C LEU A 108 -12.00 -4.49 29.72
N PHE A 109 -11.73 -5.50 28.88
CA PHE A 109 -12.50 -6.76 28.86
C PHE A 109 -11.99 -7.79 29.88
N GLY A 110 -11.15 -7.39 30.84
CA GLY A 110 -10.71 -8.24 31.94
C GLY A 110 -9.61 -9.25 31.58
N GLN A 111 -8.95 -9.12 30.42
CA GLN A 111 -7.81 -9.97 30.08
C GLN A 111 -6.54 -9.46 30.77
N SER A 112 -6.21 -10.05 31.92
CA SER A 112 -5.03 -9.67 32.73
C SER A 112 -3.70 -10.28 32.25
N ASN A 113 -3.73 -11.22 31.32
CA ASN A 113 -2.54 -11.93 30.80
C ASN A 113 -1.75 -11.13 29.75
N VAL A 114 -2.07 -9.85 29.57
CA VAL A 114 -1.33 -8.96 28.68
C VAL A 114 0.06 -8.69 29.30
N ASN A 115 1.06 -9.45 28.87
CA ASN A 115 2.44 -9.32 29.34
C ASN A 115 3.23 -8.32 28.48
N THR A 116 2.71 -7.09 28.35
CA THR A 116 3.30 -6.06 27.50
C THR A 116 3.49 -4.78 28.31
N GLY A 117 4.73 -4.55 28.77
CA GLY A 117 5.09 -3.33 29.49
C GLY A 117 5.46 -2.17 28.55
N LEU A 118 5.81 -1.02 29.14
CA LEU A 118 6.16 0.20 28.41
C LEU A 118 7.24 -0.01 27.34
N ILE A 119 8.34 -0.69 27.68
CA ILE A 119 9.45 -0.93 26.74
C ILE A 119 9.01 -1.90 25.64
N SER A 120 8.19 -2.91 25.97
CA SER A 120 7.60 -3.80 24.97
C SER A 120 6.74 -3.00 23.98
N ILE A 121 5.88 -2.10 24.47
CA ILE A 121 5.03 -1.23 23.64
C ILE A 121 5.86 -0.35 22.72
N LEU A 122 6.88 0.33 23.25
CA LEU A 122 7.76 1.18 22.46
C LEU A 122 8.54 0.38 21.42
N THR A 123 9.02 -0.81 21.78
CA THR A 123 9.71 -1.71 20.85
C THR A 123 8.76 -2.16 19.73
N LEU A 124 7.52 -2.50 20.05
CA LEU A 124 6.53 -2.90 19.05
C LEU A 124 6.18 -1.74 18.10
N GLY A 125 5.98 -0.53 18.63
CA GLY A 125 5.73 0.66 17.81
C GLY A 125 6.93 1.04 16.95
N PHE A 126 8.03 1.42 17.59
CA PHE A 126 9.20 1.98 16.91
C PHE A 126 10.02 0.94 16.14
N GLY A 127 10.17 -0.27 16.70
CA GLY A 127 10.82 -1.39 16.03
C GLY A 127 10.01 -1.86 14.83
N GLY A 128 8.68 -1.92 14.93
CA GLY A 128 7.83 -2.33 13.82
C GLY A 128 7.85 -1.29 12.69
N GLY A 129 7.82 0.00 13.04
CA GLY A 129 8.05 1.07 12.06
C GLY A 129 9.42 0.97 11.37
N ALA A 130 10.48 0.63 12.11
CA ALA A 130 11.82 0.44 11.55
C ALA A 130 11.87 -0.75 10.60
N ALA A 131 11.26 -1.89 10.99
CA ALA A 131 11.12 -3.07 10.15
C ALA A 131 10.41 -2.74 8.82
N MET A 132 9.32 -1.98 8.89
CA MET A 132 8.59 -1.53 7.70
C MET A 132 9.40 -0.56 6.85
N TYR A 133 10.15 0.38 7.46
CA TYR A 133 11.02 1.28 6.70
C TYR A 133 12.16 0.54 6.00
N VAL A 134 12.81 -0.43 6.65
CA VAL A 134 13.85 -1.27 6.03
C VAL A 134 13.26 -2.04 4.85
N THR A 135 12.09 -2.65 5.03
CA THR A 135 11.39 -3.38 3.97
C THR A 135 11.04 -2.46 2.80
N TYR A 136 10.54 -1.25 3.11
CA TYR A 136 10.29 -0.23 2.11
C TYR A 136 11.54 0.14 1.31
N TYR A 137 12.63 0.46 2.02
CA TYR A 137 13.86 0.96 1.45
C TYR A 137 14.52 -0.07 0.54
N TYR A 138 14.55 -1.35 0.93
CA TYR A 138 15.19 -2.38 0.12
C TYR A 138 14.27 -2.98 -0.94
N ILE A 139 12.95 -3.00 -0.70
CA ILE A 139 11.99 -3.76 -1.52
C ILE A 139 10.92 -2.86 -2.12
N TYR A 140 10.02 -2.30 -1.31
CA TYR A 140 8.78 -1.70 -1.83
C TYR A 140 9.00 -0.47 -2.71
N ARG A 141 10.03 0.34 -2.45
CA ARG A 141 10.36 1.50 -3.31
C ARG A 141 10.80 1.11 -4.73
N HIS A 142 11.13 -0.16 -4.96
CA HIS A 142 11.57 -0.66 -6.26
C HIS A 142 10.46 -1.39 -7.04
N MET A 143 9.33 -1.72 -6.42
CA MET A 143 8.28 -2.52 -7.06
C MET A 143 7.64 -1.83 -8.27
N GLY A 144 7.57 -0.50 -8.28
CA GLY A 144 7.09 0.29 -9.43
C GLY A 144 8.12 0.47 -10.56
N LYS A 145 9.34 -0.06 -10.42
CA LYS A 145 10.44 0.10 -11.39
C LYS A 145 10.55 -1.08 -12.37
N PRO A 146 11.32 -0.97 -13.47
CA PRO A 146 11.64 -2.10 -14.35
C PRO A 146 12.25 -3.28 -13.58
N LYS A 147 12.06 -4.51 -14.09
CA LYS A 147 12.50 -5.75 -13.41
C LYS A 147 14.01 -5.78 -13.10
N SER A 148 14.83 -5.13 -13.92
CA SER A 148 16.28 -5.01 -13.73
C SER A 148 16.68 -4.16 -12.51
N GLU A 149 15.84 -3.21 -12.10
CA GLU A 149 16.07 -2.34 -10.94
C GLU A 149 15.47 -2.88 -9.64
N ARG A 150 14.73 -3.99 -9.72
CA ARG A 150 14.13 -4.63 -8.55
C ARG A 150 15.18 -5.49 -7.83
N PRO A 151 15.15 -5.56 -6.50
CA PRO A 151 15.99 -6.51 -5.78
C PRO A 151 15.68 -7.94 -6.22
N GLY A 152 16.72 -8.73 -6.44
CA GLY A 152 16.56 -10.17 -6.72
C GLY A 152 15.85 -10.90 -5.58
N TRP A 153 15.27 -12.07 -5.88
CA TRP A 153 14.52 -12.89 -4.92
C TRP A 153 15.33 -13.21 -3.66
N LEU A 154 16.59 -13.65 -3.81
CA LEU A 154 17.47 -13.99 -2.69
C LEU A 154 17.74 -12.80 -1.77
N LYS A 155 17.98 -11.60 -2.33
CA LYS A 155 18.19 -10.38 -1.55
C LYS A 155 16.91 -9.99 -0.78
N SER A 156 15.76 -10.05 -1.45
CA SER A 156 14.48 -9.74 -0.82
C SER A 156 14.17 -10.71 0.32
N PHE A 157 14.39 -12.01 0.10
CA PHE A 157 14.24 -13.03 1.13
C PHE A 157 15.18 -12.80 2.31
N ALA A 158 16.47 -12.54 2.05
CA ALA A 158 17.46 -12.29 3.10
C ALA A 158 17.12 -11.07 3.96
N VAL A 159 16.67 -9.97 3.34
CA VAL A 159 16.23 -8.77 4.07
C VAL A 159 15.02 -9.08 4.96
N LEU A 160 14.00 -9.74 4.41
CA LEU A 160 12.81 -10.09 5.18
C LEU A 160 13.14 -11.06 6.32
N ALA A 161 13.97 -12.07 6.06
CA ALA A 161 14.41 -13.01 7.07
C ALA A 161 15.18 -12.32 8.21
N LEU A 162 16.12 -11.41 7.88
CA LEU A 162 16.87 -10.67 8.89
C LEU A 162 15.96 -9.76 9.72
N VAL A 163 15.05 -9.03 9.08
CA VAL A 163 14.07 -8.19 9.79
C VAL A 163 13.21 -9.05 10.72
N MET A 164 12.73 -10.21 10.26
CA MET A 164 11.96 -11.13 11.10
C MET A 164 12.79 -11.70 12.25
N LEU A 165 14.05 -12.08 12.03
CA LEU A 165 14.93 -12.59 13.09
C LEU A 165 15.14 -11.55 14.20
N VAL A 166 15.43 -10.30 13.82
CA VAL A 166 15.56 -9.19 14.78
C VAL A 166 14.24 -8.97 15.52
N TRP A 167 13.11 -9.00 14.80
CA TRP A 167 11.79 -8.85 15.40
C TRP A 167 11.46 -9.95 16.41
N PHE A 168 11.70 -11.21 16.07
CA PHE A 168 11.52 -12.35 16.97
C PHE A 168 12.43 -12.26 18.19
N ALA A 169 13.70 -11.87 18.02
CA ALA A 169 14.62 -11.68 19.13
C ALA A 169 14.11 -10.60 20.10
N LEU A 170 13.66 -9.46 19.58
CA LEU A 170 13.07 -8.40 20.39
C LEU A 170 11.81 -8.88 21.12
N PHE A 171 10.92 -9.60 20.42
CA PHE A 171 9.70 -10.14 21.01
C PHE A 171 9.98 -11.17 22.10
N ALA A 172 11.05 -11.96 21.98
CA ALA A 172 11.44 -12.94 22.98
C ALA A 172 12.13 -12.30 24.20
N VAL A 173 12.98 -11.29 23.99
CA VAL A 173 13.86 -10.73 25.03
C VAL A 173 13.18 -9.62 25.83
N VAL A 174 12.48 -8.69 25.18
CA VAL A 174 11.95 -7.49 25.84
C VAL A 174 10.92 -7.80 26.94
N PRO A 175 10.03 -8.80 26.79
CA PRO A 175 9.12 -9.20 27.88
C PRO A 175 9.82 -9.79 29.11
N LEU A 176 11.09 -10.22 29.00
CA LEU A 176 11.88 -10.74 30.12
C LEU A 176 12.45 -9.61 31.00
N LEU A 177 12.37 -8.36 30.56
CA LEU A 177 12.82 -7.22 31.34
C LEU A 177 12.03 -7.11 32.65
N PRO A 178 12.70 -6.82 33.78
CA PRO A 178 12.03 -6.68 35.07
C PRO A 178 11.06 -5.51 35.05
N ALA A 179 10.02 -5.58 35.89
CA ALA A 179 8.96 -4.55 35.97
C ALA A 179 9.49 -3.15 36.34
N THR A 180 10.67 -3.05 36.95
CA THR A 180 11.35 -1.78 37.24
C THR A 180 11.77 -1.03 35.98
N ILE A 181 12.05 -1.75 34.88
CA ILE A 181 12.46 -1.18 33.59
C ILE A 181 11.32 -1.25 32.57
N ASN A 182 10.53 -2.32 32.60
CA ASN A 182 9.41 -2.56 31.69
C ASN A 182 8.07 -2.62 32.46
N PRO A 183 7.64 -1.52 33.11
CA PRO A 183 6.42 -1.52 33.91
C PRO A 183 5.18 -1.71 33.03
N LYS A 184 4.19 -2.42 33.57
CA LYS A 184 2.86 -2.49 32.97
C LYS A 184 2.16 -1.14 33.13
N LEU A 185 1.42 -0.74 32.12
CA LEU A 185 0.67 0.52 32.12
C LEU A 185 -0.81 0.23 32.39
N PRO A 186 -1.49 1.08 33.16
CA PRO A 186 -2.94 1.00 33.32
C PRO A 186 -3.64 1.35 32.00
N GLU A 187 -4.86 0.85 31.84
CA GLU A 187 -5.67 0.98 30.64
C GLU A 187 -5.87 2.44 30.22
N VAL A 188 -6.08 3.34 31.17
CA VAL A 188 -6.26 4.78 30.90
C VAL A 188 -5.03 5.37 30.21
N VAL A 189 -3.82 4.99 30.66
CA VAL A 189 -2.57 5.47 30.05
C VAL A 189 -2.39 4.90 28.65
N LEU A 190 -2.78 3.65 28.42
CA LEU A 190 -2.74 3.04 27.08
C LEU A 190 -3.65 3.78 26.09
N PHE A 191 -4.88 4.15 26.50
CA PHE A 191 -5.77 4.93 25.64
C PHE A 191 -5.26 6.34 25.35
N ILE A 192 -4.63 6.99 26.34
CA ILE A 192 -3.98 8.29 26.13
C ILE A 192 -2.87 8.18 25.09
N ILE A 193 -2.01 7.16 25.19
CA ILE A 193 -0.93 6.92 24.21
C ILE A 193 -1.53 6.62 22.82
N ALA A 194 -2.61 5.84 22.74
CA ALA A 194 -3.27 5.55 21.48
C ALA A 194 -3.80 6.82 20.79
N LEU A 195 -4.57 7.62 21.52
CA LEU A 195 -5.12 8.89 21.03
C LEU A 195 -4.01 9.86 20.63
N ALA A 196 -2.98 10.00 21.47
CA ALA A 196 -1.83 10.85 21.17
C ALA A 196 -1.07 10.38 19.92
N SER A 197 -0.87 9.06 19.76
CA SER A 197 -0.16 8.49 18.60
C SER A 197 -0.92 8.74 17.30
N PHE A 198 -2.23 8.47 17.29
CA PHE A 198 -3.07 8.71 16.11
C PHE A 198 -3.22 10.20 15.81
N GLY A 199 -3.41 11.03 16.84
CA GLY A 199 -3.52 12.48 16.70
C GLY A 199 -2.25 13.11 16.15
N LEU A 200 -1.08 12.75 16.72
CA LEU A 200 0.21 13.21 16.23
C LEU A 200 0.47 12.74 14.80
N ARG A 201 0.19 11.47 14.49
CA ARG A 201 0.33 10.94 13.14
C ARG A 201 -0.53 11.70 12.14
N PHE A 202 -1.81 11.91 12.46
CA PHE A 202 -2.73 12.66 11.61
C PHE A 202 -2.25 14.09 11.35
N TYR A 203 -1.77 14.77 12.39
CA TYR A 203 -1.18 16.10 12.26
C TYR A 203 0.06 16.09 11.34
N LEU A 204 1.01 15.16 11.56
CA LEU A 204 2.24 15.06 10.77
C LEU A 204 1.94 14.73 9.30
N GLN A 205 0.99 13.84 9.04
CA GLN A 205 0.58 13.52 7.67
C GLN A 205 -0.01 14.72 6.94
N ARG A 206 -0.88 15.49 7.60
CA ARG A 206 -1.45 16.72 7.01
C ARG A 206 -0.40 17.79 6.77
N LYS A 207 0.55 17.95 7.70
CA LYS A 207 1.58 18.99 7.61
C LYS A 207 2.67 18.67 6.59
N TYR A 208 3.10 17.42 6.51
CA TYR A 208 4.30 17.04 5.76
C TYR A 208 4.03 16.16 4.53
N ASN A 209 2.78 15.77 4.26
CA ASN A 209 2.40 14.90 3.13
C ASN A 209 3.30 13.65 3.00
N ILE A 210 3.43 12.92 4.10
CA ILE A 210 4.42 11.84 4.26
C ILE A 210 4.08 10.64 3.35
N GLN A 211 5.11 10.07 2.71
CA GLN A 211 5.00 8.79 2.01
C GLN A 211 4.86 7.64 3.02
N SER A 212 3.86 6.78 2.85
CA SER A 212 3.75 5.58 3.68
C SER A 212 4.85 4.58 3.33
N SER A 213 5.53 4.02 4.35
CA SER A 213 6.47 2.91 4.17
C SER A 213 5.78 1.55 4.05
N MET A 214 4.47 1.46 4.28
CA MET A 214 3.72 0.21 4.14
C MET A 214 3.21 -0.03 2.72
N ALA A 215 3.15 1.02 1.90
CA ALA A 215 2.62 0.94 0.54
C ALA A 215 3.75 0.87 -0.49
N PRO A 216 3.65 0.01 -1.51
CA PRO A 216 4.50 0.09 -2.68
C PRO A 216 4.31 1.44 -3.38
N VAL A 217 5.38 1.95 -3.97
CA VAL A 217 5.30 3.17 -4.80
C VAL A 217 4.53 2.80 -6.07
N ALA A 218 3.52 3.60 -6.42
CA ALA A 218 2.76 3.41 -7.65
C ALA A 218 3.70 3.40 -8.88
N PRO A 219 3.38 2.64 -9.94
CA PRO A 219 4.17 2.66 -11.17
C PRO A 219 4.31 4.10 -11.66
N GLN A 220 5.54 4.57 -11.87
CA GLN A 220 5.76 5.82 -12.60
C GLN A 220 5.31 5.55 -14.03
N GLN A 221 4.18 6.12 -14.44
CA GLN A 221 3.78 6.13 -15.85
C GLN A 221 4.92 6.78 -16.63
N ARG A 222 5.42 6.07 -17.64
CA ARG A 222 6.45 6.59 -18.54
C ARG A 222 5.91 7.87 -19.16
N ARG A 223 6.62 8.98 -18.98
CA ARG A 223 6.52 10.11 -19.89
C ARG A 223 7.20 9.75 -21.20
#